data_AF-B3DRK2-F1
#
_entry.id   AF-B3DRK2-F1
#
_cell.length_a   1.000
_cell.length_b   1.000
_cell.length_c   1.000
_cell.angle_alpha   90.00
_cell.angle_beta   90.00
_cell.angle_gamma   90.00
#
_symmetry.space_group_name_H-M   'P 1'
#
loop_
_entity.id
_entity.type
_entity.pdbx_description
1 polymer ?
#
loop_
_entity_poly.entity_id
_entity_poly.type
_entity_poly.pdbx_seq_one_letter_code
_entity_poly.pdbx_strand_id
1 'polypeptide(L)'
;MAQAHAAALLYHERLEGRSIKIHCEDDLTLAIVWDSGNFAHLCGLDYYLDDSKRCRLPPRKLYEDLLRGRRISPKRVSPHGDVQWLKKKADVLTDAMDMSKVTHVVVPGNSRIVLYAGNEVWCIGLGRMRDGRYYPQPLVKKSFDEVRKTGTVTHIVAAVETMGL
;
A
#
# COMPACT_ATOMS: atom_id res chain seq x y z
N MET A 1 7.82 -6.17 -16.70
CA MET A 1 8.70 -6.90 -15.76
C MET A 1 9.73 -5.97 -15.11
N ALA A 2 10.52 -5.21 -15.88
CA ALA A 2 11.50 -4.26 -15.32
C ALA A 2 10.89 -3.27 -14.30
N GLN A 3 9.73 -2.67 -14.60
CA GLN A 3 9.03 -1.77 -13.67
C GLN A 3 8.59 -2.46 -12.36
N ALA A 4 8.11 -3.72 -12.43
CA ALA A 4 7.68 -4.45 -11.22
C ALA A 4 8.87 -4.82 -10.32
N HIS A 5 10.00 -5.19 -10.93
CA HIS A 5 11.25 -5.41 -10.20
C HIS A 5 11.75 -4.11 -9.55
N ALA A 6 11.77 -3.00 -10.30
CA ALA A 6 12.17 -1.70 -9.76
C ALA A 6 11.28 -1.24 -8.59
N ALA A 7 9.96 -1.43 -8.69
CA ALA A 7 9.05 -1.15 -7.58
C ALA A 7 9.31 -2.05 -6.35
N ALA A 8 9.65 -3.33 -6.56
CA ALA A 8 10.02 -4.23 -5.46
C ALA A 8 11.34 -3.82 -4.79
N LEU A 9 12.34 -3.39 -5.55
CA LEU A 9 13.59 -2.85 -5.01
C LEU A 9 13.33 -1.59 -4.19
N LEU A 10 12.54 -0.66 -4.72
CA LEU A 10 12.17 0.55 -4.00
C LEU A 10 11.44 0.25 -2.69
N TYR A 11 10.51 -0.71 -2.73
CA TYR A 11 9.83 -1.19 -1.54
C TYR A 11 10.80 -1.76 -0.50
N HIS A 12 11.77 -2.56 -0.93
CA HIS A 12 12.82 -3.10 -0.07
C HIS A 12 13.66 -2.00 0.58
N GLU A 13 14.10 -1.03 -0.23
CA GLU A 13 14.96 0.06 0.20
C GLU A 13 14.27 1.03 1.16
N ARG A 14 12.96 1.25 1.01
CA ARG A 14 12.25 2.31 1.75
C ARG A 14 11.31 1.82 2.84
N LEU A 15 10.72 0.64 2.69
CA LEU A 15 9.57 0.22 3.48
C LEU A 15 9.78 -1.12 4.17
N GLU A 16 10.24 -2.14 3.44
CA GLU A 16 10.34 -3.48 4.01
C GLU A 16 11.22 -3.50 5.27
N GLY A 17 10.74 -4.22 6.29
CA GLY A 17 11.45 -4.33 7.55
C GLY A 17 11.39 -3.06 8.43
N ARG A 18 10.47 -2.12 8.15
CA ARG A 18 10.35 -0.86 8.88
C ARG A 18 8.97 -0.66 9.50
N SER A 19 8.94 0.18 10.53
CA SER A 19 7.72 0.78 11.03
C SER A 19 7.73 2.27 10.74
N ILE A 20 6.66 2.77 10.13
CA ILE A 20 6.49 4.19 9.80
C ILE A 20 5.44 4.78 10.72
N LYS A 21 5.83 5.78 11.50
CA LYS A 21 4.92 6.55 12.35
C LYS A 21 4.49 7.82 11.63
N ILE A 22 3.18 8.04 11.61
CA ILE A 22 2.58 9.28 11.11
C ILE A 22 2.07 10.04 12.33
N HIS A 23 2.55 11.27 12.49
CA HIS A 23 2.13 12.20 13.52
C HIS A 23 1.26 13.26 12.87
N CYS A 24 0.03 13.42 13.36
CA CYS A 24 -0.88 14.46 12.92
C CYS A 24 -0.82 15.67 13.87
N GLU A 25 -1.25 16.84 13.39
CA GLU A 25 -1.28 18.08 14.17
C GLU A 25 -2.18 18.02 15.40
N ASP A 26 -3.18 17.13 15.40
CA ASP A 26 -4.15 16.94 16.47
C ASP A 26 -3.82 15.75 17.39
N ASP A 27 -2.52 15.47 17.54
CA ASP A 27 -1.95 14.40 18.37
C ASP A 27 -2.31 12.96 17.93
N LEU A 28 -3.09 12.77 16.86
CA LEU A 28 -3.29 11.45 16.28
C LEU A 28 -1.95 10.89 15.79
N THR A 29 -1.56 9.74 16.35
CA THR A 29 -0.37 9.01 15.92
C THR A 29 -0.73 7.62 15.42
N LEU A 30 -0.24 7.26 14.23
CA LEU A 30 -0.42 5.95 13.62
C LEU A 30 0.92 5.27 13.39
N ALA A 31 1.07 4.02 13.81
CA ALA A 31 2.25 3.20 13.50
C ALA A 31 1.90 2.14 12.46
N ILE A 32 2.55 2.19 11.30
CA ILE A 32 2.33 1.29 10.16
C ILE A 32 3.53 0.35 10.05
N VAL A 33 3.29 -0.94 9.95
CA VAL A 33 4.33 -1.96 9.75
C VAL A 33 4.34 -2.36 8.27
N TRP A 34 5.54 -2.51 7.73
CA TRP A 34 5.78 -2.84 6.33
C TRP A 34 6.58 -4.14 6.23
N ASP A 35 5.87 -5.23 5.90
CA ASP A 35 6.46 -6.56 5.72
C ASP A 35 6.55 -6.97 4.24
N SER A 36 7.25 -8.07 3.96
CA SER A 36 7.37 -8.61 2.60
C SER A 36 6.04 -8.98 1.92
N GLY A 37 5.02 -9.35 2.69
CA GLY A 37 3.69 -9.70 2.18
C GLY A 37 2.87 -8.49 1.76
N ASN A 38 3.09 -7.34 2.38
CA ASN A 38 2.37 -6.10 2.10
C ASN A 38 2.60 -5.59 0.68
N PHE A 39 3.75 -5.88 0.04
CA PHE A 39 4.02 -5.43 -1.33
C PHE A 39 2.96 -5.91 -2.34
N ALA A 40 2.61 -7.20 -2.28
CA ALA A 40 1.58 -7.77 -3.17
C ALA A 40 0.20 -7.16 -2.90
N HIS A 41 -0.11 -6.91 -1.63
CA HIS A 41 -1.34 -6.23 -1.23
C HIS A 41 -1.39 -4.80 -1.76
N LEU A 42 -0.33 -4.01 -1.58
CA LEU A 42 -0.25 -2.62 -2.08
C LEU A 42 -0.46 -2.56 -3.60
N CYS A 43 0.18 -3.46 -4.34
CA CYS A 43 -0.02 -3.61 -5.78
C CYS A 43 -1.44 -4.05 -6.14
N GLY A 44 -2.17 -4.65 -5.21
CA GLY A 44 -3.49 -5.26 -5.43
C GLY A 44 -3.38 -6.46 -6.35
N LEU A 45 -2.46 -7.38 -6.06
CA LEU A 45 -2.19 -8.56 -6.88
C LEU A 45 -2.22 -9.84 -6.05
N ASP A 46 -2.91 -10.86 -6.55
CA ASP A 46 -2.76 -12.25 -6.12
C ASP A 46 -1.74 -12.96 -7.02
N TYR A 47 -0.91 -13.81 -6.43
CA TYR A 47 0.13 -14.57 -7.13
C TYR A 47 -0.10 -16.07 -7.03
N TYR A 48 0.09 -16.80 -8.13
CA TYR A 48 -0.26 -18.21 -8.27
C TYR A 48 0.95 -19.07 -8.66
N LEU A 49 0.90 -20.35 -8.26
CA LEU A 49 1.96 -21.31 -8.54
C LEU A 49 2.18 -21.52 -10.04
N ASP A 50 1.09 -21.55 -10.80
CA ASP A 50 1.08 -21.81 -12.24
C ASP A 50 -0.08 -21.09 -12.94
N ASP A 51 -0.13 -21.24 -14.26
CA ASP A 51 -1.10 -20.57 -15.13
C ASP A 51 -2.55 -21.07 -14.92
N SER A 52 -2.77 -22.21 -14.24
CA SER A 52 -4.12 -22.72 -13.94
C SER A 52 -4.82 -21.94 -12.83
N LYS A 53 -4.07 -21.12 -12.06
CA LYS A 53 -4.55 -20.32 -10.93
C LYS A 53 -5.29 -21.11 -9.84
N ARG A 54 -5.06 -22.43 -9.76
CA ARG A 54 -5.68 -23.31 -8.73
C ARG A 54 -5.05 -23.16 -7.35
N CYS A 55 -3.75 -22.86 -7.29
CA CYS A 55 -3.01 -22.71 -6.04
C CYS A 55 -2.46 -21.29 -5.91
N ARG A 56 -3.05 -20.51 -5.01
CA ARG A 56 -2.55 -19.17 -4.65
C ARG A 56 -1.33 -19.32 -3.75
N LEU A 57 -0.25 -18.63 -4.11
CA LEU A 57 0.96 -18.54 -3.31
C LEU A 57 0.80 -17.50 -2.19
N PRO A 58 1.61 -17.59 -1.11
CA PRO A 58 1.65 -16.55 -0.09
C PRO A 58 1.98 -15.17 -0.70
N PRO A 59 1.37 -14.06 -0.23
CA PRO A 59 1.60 -12.72 -0.78
C PRO A 59 3.08 -12.32 -0.89
N ARG A 60 3.89 -12.66 0.13
CA ARG A 60 5.34 -12.39 0.15
C ARG A 60 6.09 -13.01 -1.02
N LYS A 61 5.56 -14.09 -1.62
CA LYS A 61 6.24 -14.85 -2.65
C LYS A 61 6.39 -14.05 -3.95
N LEU A 62 5.42 -13.18 -4.26
CA LEU A 62 5.50 -12.29 -5.42
C LEU A 62 6.70 -11.34 -5.28
N TYR A 63 6.80 -10.70 -4.12
CA TYR A 63 7.88 -9.78 -3.79
C TYR A 63 9.25 -10.47 -3.83
N GLU A 64 9.37 -11.59 -3.14
CA GLU A 64 10.57 -12.41 -3.11
C GLU A 64 11.06 -12.84 -4.51
N ASP A 65 10.15 -13.30 -5.37
CA ASP A 65 10.51 -13.78 -6.70
C ASP A 65 10.88 -12.61 -7.62
N LEU A 66 10.24 -11.44 -7.45
CA LEU A 66 10.62 -10.21 -8.15
C LEU A 66 12.04 -9.76 -7.75
N LEU A 67 12.37 -9.72 -6.46
CA LEU A 67 13.71 -9.35 -5.99
C LEU A 67 14.81 -10.28 -6.50
N ARG A 68 14.50 -11.59 -6.60
CA ARG A 68 15.43 -12.58 -7.18
C ARG A 68 15.56 -12.48 -8.71
N GLY A 69 14.91 -11.51 -9.35
CA GLY A 69 14.92 -11.35 -10.80
C GLY A 69 14.23 -12.49 -11.55
N ARG A 70 13.38 -13.28 -10.88
CA ARG A 70 12.70 -14.40 -11.53
C ARG A 70 11.72 -13.88 -12.58
N ARG A 71 11.68 -14.54 -13.73
CA ARG A 71 10.68 -14.25 -14.76
C ARG A 71 9.32 -14.76 -14.29
N ILE A 72 8.42 -13.84 -13.98
CA ILE A 72 7.03 -14.13 -13.61
C ILE A 72 6.14 -14.04 -14.86
N SER A 73 5.41 -15.12 -15.14
CA SER A 73 4.37 -15.11 -16.17
C SER A 73 3.22 -14.20 -15.73
N PRO A 74 2.75 -13.25 -16.56
CA PRO A 74 1.56 -12.45 -16.26
C PRO A 74 0.30 -13.30 -16.00
N LYS A 75 0.21 -14.50 -16.57
CA LYS A 75 -0.90 -15.44 -16.34
C LYS A 75 -0.93 -15.99 -14.92
N ARG A 76 0.19 -15.92 -14.19
CA ARG A 76 0.28 -16.33 -12.78
C ARG A 76 -0.08 -15.23 -11.81
N VAL A 77 -0.48 -14.06 -12.30
CA VAL A 77 -0.87 -12.91 -11.49
C VAL A 77 -2.32 -12.57 -11.80
N SER A 78 -3.09 -12.26 -10.77
CA SER A 78 -4.45 -11.73 -10.92
C SER A 78 -4.57 -10.42 -10.16
N PRO A 79 -5.18 -9.39 -10.75
CA PRO A 79 -5.50 -8.17 -10.02
C PRO A 79 -6.61 -8.42 -8.99
N HIS A 80 -6.47 -7.75 -7.86
CA HIS A 80 -7.50 -7.58 -6.84
C HIS A 80 -8.13 -6.20 -7.04
N GLY A 81 -9.43 -6.17 -7.32
CA GLY A 81 -10.18 -4.95 -7.60
C GLY A 81 -10.28 -4.63 -9.09
N ASP A 82 -10.49 -3.34 -9.38
CA ASP A 82 -10.85 -2.89 -10.72
C ASP A 82 -9.66 -2.85 -11.69
N VAL A 83 -9.71 -3.74 -12.67
CA VAL A 83 -8.62 -3.99 -13.62
C VAL A 83 -8.32 -2.80 -14.52
N GLN A 84 -9.29 -1.92 -14.74
CA GLN A 84 -9.13 -0.76 -15.62
C GLN A 84 -8.08 0.23 -15.10
N TRP A 85 -7.83 0.22 -13.78
CA TRP A 85 -6.93 1.14 -13.11
C TRP A 85 -5.52 0.58 -12.88
N LEU A 86 -5.25 -0.68 -13.24
CA LEU A 86 -3.95 -1.33 -12.95
C LEU A 86 -2.76 -0.58 -13.55
N LYS A 87 -2.89 -0.12 -14.79
CA LYS A 87 -1.82 0.65 -15.45
C LYS A 87 -1.54 1.95 -14.68
N LYS A 88 -2.60 2.72 -14.42
CA LYS A 88 -2.47 3.99 -13.69
C LYS A 88 -1.97 3.78 -12.26
N LYS A 89 -2.37 2.69 -11.60
CA LYS A 89 -1.85 2.29 -10.29
C LYS A 89 -0.34 2.09 -10.34
N ALA A 90 0.15 1.36 -11.35
CA ALA A 90 1.60 1.12 -11.51
C ALA A 90 2.36 2.44 -11.72
N ASP A 91 1.78 3.40 -12.45
CA ASP A 91 2.40 4.70 -12.70
C ASP A 91 2.57 5.53 -11.42
N VAL A 92 1.66 5.41 -10.44
CA VAL A 92 1.72 6.16 -9.18
C VAL A 92 2.29 5.36 -8.00
N LEU A 93 2.58 4.06 -8.19
CA LEU A 93 2.93 3.16 -7.09
C LEU A 93 4.21 3.60 -6.37
N THR A 94 5.23 4.00 -7.12
CA THR A 94 6.51 4.50 -6.60
C THR A 94 6.30 5.74 -5.73
N ASP A 95 5.47 6.68 -6.18
CA ASP A 95 5.16 7.89 -5.41
C ASP A 95 4.32 7.57 -4.17
N ALA A 96 3.38 6.61 -4.27
CA ALA A 96 2.58 6.17 -3.14
C ALA A 96 3.41 5.44 -2.06
N MET A 97 4.54 4.84 -2.42
CA MET A 97 5.50 4.25 -1.48
C MET A 97 6.38 5.30 -0.78
N ASP A 98 6.40 6.54 -1.26
CA ASP A 98 7.12 7.63 -0.62
C ASP A 98 6.29 8.22 0.52
N MET A 99 6.44 7.61 1.70
CA MET A 99 5.66 7.99 2.88
C MET A 99 5.94 9.42 3.35
N SER A 100 7.05 10.03 2.96
CA SER A 100 7.32 11.45 3.24
C SER A 100 6.31 12.39 2.56
N LYS A 101 5.63 11.92 1.50
CA LYS A 101 4.61 12.68 0.77
C LYS A 101 3.22 12.58 1.38
N VAL A 102 3.03 11.81 2.46
CA VAL A 102 1.71 11.70 3.10
C VAL A 102 1.36 13.01 3.78
N THR A 103 0.25 13.61 3.35
CA THR A 103 -0.21 14.92 3.86
C THR A 103 -1.48 14.81 4.70
N HIS A 104 -2.30 13.78 4.46
CA HIS A 104 -3.57 13.62 5.14
C HIS A 104 -3.83 12.18 5.57
N VAL A 105 -4.35 12.05 6.79
CA VAL A 105 -4.98 10.85 7.31
C VAL A 105 -6.47 11.09 7.35
N VAL A 106 -7.25 10.25 6.69
CA VAL A 106 -8.70 10.38 6.65
C VAL A 106 -9.34 9.18 7.35
N VAL A 107 -10.27 9.46 8.25
CA VAL A 107 -11.05 8.47 8.99
C VAL A 107 -12.50 8.60 8.54
N PRO A 108 -12.94 7.78 7.56
CA PRO A 108 -14.33 7.75 7.13
C PRO A 108 -15.21 7.19 8.24
N GLY A 109 -16.52 7.46 8.22
CA GLY A 109 -17.48 6.99 9.23
C GLY A 109 -17.54 5.46 9.43
N ASN A 110 -16.91 4.66 8.55
CA ASN A 110 -16.73 3.21 8.73
C ASN A 110 -15.41 2.82 9.44
N SER A 111 -14.68 3.80 9.99
CA SER A 111 -13.42 3.67 10.73
C SER A 111 -12.23 3.07 9.95
N ARG A 112 -12.32 2.97 8.61
CA ARG A 112 -11.19 2.50 7.79
C ARG A 112 -10.27 3.65 7.42
N ILE A 113 -9.20 3.81 8.18
CA ILE A 113 -8.22 4.87 7.95
C ILE A 113 -7.63 4.76 6.54
N VAL A 114 -7.53 5.88 5.86
CA VAL A 114 -6.94 6.03 4.52
C VAL A 114 -5.90 7.13 4.53
N LEU A 115 -4.78 6.89 3.86
CA LEU A 115 -3.67 7.82 3.72
C LEU A 115 -3.63 8.40 2.32
N TYR A 116 -3.45 9.71 2.21
CA TYR A 116 -3.25 10.41 0.95
C TYR A 116 -1.80 10.91 0.84
N ALA A 117 -1.11 10.52 -0.23
CA ALA A 117 0.30 10.83 -0.48
C ALA A 117 0.43 11.74 -1.70
N GLY A 118 0.67 13.04 -1.48
CA GLY A 118 0.97 14.06 -2.51
C GLY A 118 -0.11 14.29 -3.59
N ASN A 119 -1.20 13.53 -3.57
CA ASN A 119 -2.27 13.52 -4.56
C ASN A 119 -3.59 13.16 -3.88
N GLU A 120 -4.67 13.83 -4.27
CA GLU A 120 -6.01 13.66 -3.72
C GLU A 120 -6.80 12.50 -4.33
N VAL A 121 -6.27 11.81 -5.35
CA VAL A 121 -6.98 10.77 -6.12
C VAL A 121 -6.58 9.34 -5.72
N TRP A 122 -5.36 9.14 -5.24
CA TRP A 122 -4.83 7.82 -4.89
C TRP A 122 -4.55 7.74 -3.39
N CYS A 123 -5.07 6.70 -2.74
CA CYS A 123 -4.94 6.53 -1.30
C CYS A 123 -4.58 5.09 -0.92
N ILE A 124 -3.89 4.95 0.22
CA ILE A 124 -3.58 3.66 0.83
C ILE A 124 -4.53 3.46 2.01
N GLY A 125 -5.38 2.44 1.94
CA GLY A 125 -6.17 2.04 3.10
C GLY A 125 -5.28 1.40 4.17
N LEU A 126 -5.70 1.45 5.43
CA LEU A 126 -5.01 0.77 6.52
C LEU A 126 -5.89 -0.29 7.15
N GLY A 127 -5.32 -1.48 7.32
CA GLY A 127 -5.86 -2.51 8.19
C GLY A 127 -5.26 -2.37 9.59
N ARG A 128 -6.02 -2.73 10.63
CA ARG A 128 -5.56 -2.70 12.01
C ARG A 128 -5.16 -4.10 12.48
N MET A 129 -3.98 -4.21 13.08
CA MET A 129 -3.49 -5.40 13.76
C MET A 129 -4.09 -5.48 15.18
N ARG A 130 -4.01 -6.67 15.80
CA ARG A 130 -4.53 -6.89 17.17
C ARG A 130 -3.76 -6.09 18.24
N ASP A 131 -2.49 -5.81 18.00
CA ASP A 131 -1.62 -5.05 18.89
C ASP A 131 -1.76 -3.52 18.71
N GLY A 132 -2.71 -3.08 17.89
CA GLY A 132 -2.99 -1.67 17.65
C GLY A 132 -2.19 -1.04 16.51
N ARG A 133 -1.16 -1.70 15.97
CA ARG A 133 -0.43 -1.25 14.77
C ARG A 133 -1.28 -1.37 13.52
N TYR A 134 -0.87 -0.70 12.45
CA TYR A 134 -1.52 -0.74 11.15
C TYR A 134 -0.66 -1.43 10.11
N TYR A 135 -1.29 -1.93 9.05
CA TYR A 135 -0.62 -2.46 7.87
C TYR A 135 -1.31 -1.92 6.62
N PRO A 136 -0.56 -1.72 5.51
CA PRO A 136 -1.11 -1.18 4.29
C PRO A 136 -2.09 -2.15 3.61
N GLN A 137 -3.17 -1.60 3.11
CA GLN A 137 -4.10 -2.24 2.18
C GLN A 137 -3.73 -1.88 0.74
N PRO A 138 -4.40 -2.45 -0.27
CA PRO A 138 -4.16 -2.07 -1.65
C PRO A 138 -4.25 -0.57 -1.88
N LEU A 139 -3.39 -0.05 -2.78
CA LEU A 139 -3.53 1.30 -3.31
C LEU A 139 -4.87 1.40 -4.06
N VAL A 140 -5.68 2.42 -3.80
CA VAL A 140 -7.00 2.56 -4.41
C VAL A 140 -7.14 3.95 -5.02
N LYS A 141 -7.80 4.01 -6.18
CA LYS A 141 -8.23 5.28 -6.77
C LYS A 141 -9.52 5.71 -6.06
N LYS A 142 -9.43 6.71 -5.20
CA LYS A 142 -10.57 7.29 -4.49
C LYS A 142 -10.27 8.75 -4.18
N SER A 143 -11.07 9.66 -4.72
CA SER A 143 -10.79 11.08 -4.52
C SER A 143 -11.06 11.51 -3.07
N PHE A 144 -10.40 12.58 -2.65
CA PHE A 144 -10.62 13.17 -1.33
C PHE A 144 -12.11 13.54 -1.15
N ASP A 145 -12.74 14.14 -2.16
CA ASP A 145 -14.17 14.49 -2.17
C ASP A 145 -15.09 13.27 -2.03
N GLU A 146 -14.76 12.15 -2.67
CA GLU A 146 -15.53 10.90 -2.55
C GLU A 146 -15.47 10.31 -1.13
N VAL A 147 -14.40 10.61 -0.38
CA VAL A 147 -14.24 10.16 1.01
C VAL A 147 -14.89 11.09 2.01
N ARG A 148 -14.97 12.41 1.76
CA ARG A 148 -15.58 13.44 2.63
C ARG A 148 -17.11 13.38 2.74
N LYS A 149 -17.66 12.19 2.95
CA LYS A 149 -19.07 12.00 3.33
C LYS A 149 -19.28 12.42 4.79
N THR A 150 -20.53 12.70 5.16
CA THR A 150 -20.92 13.04 6.53
C THR A 150 -20.33 12.07 7.56
N GLY A 151 -19.68 12.60 8.60
CA GLY A 151 -19.00 11.81 9.64
C GLY A 151 -17.55 11.41 9.32
N THR A 152 -16.95 11.97 8.26
CA THR A 152 -15.52 11.79 7.95
C THR A 152 -14.67 12.82 8.68
N VAL A 153 -13.65 12.34 9.38
CA VAL A 153 -12.63 13.19 10.02
C VAL A 153 -11.37 13.19 9.16
N THR A 154 -10.73 14.35 9.04
CA THR A 154 -9.47 14.52 8.33
C THR A 154 -8.44 15.08 9.31
N HIS A 155 -7.29 14.44 9.37
CA HIS A 155 -6.13 14.86 10.17
C HIS A 155 -5.00 15.27 9.22
N ILE A 156 -4.39 16.43 9.50
CA ILE A 156 -3.25 16.96 8.75
C ILE A 156 -1.99 16.33 9.33
N VAL A 157 -1.13 15.81 8.45
CA VAL A 157 0.14 15.19 8.86
C VAL A 157 1.16 16.29 9.17
N ALA A 158 1.67 16.27 10.40
CA ALA A 158 2.74 17.15 10.88
C ALA A 158 4.13 16.57 10.61
N ALA A 159 4.29 15.26 10.80
CA ALA A 159 5.57 14.58 10.60
C ALA A 159 5.41 13.10 10.25
N VAL A 160 6.40 12.56 9.54
CA VAL A 160 6.53 11.13 9.25
C VAL A 160 7.89 10.65 9.71
N GLU A 161 7.90 9.70 10.62
CA GLU A 161 9.11 9.09 11.18
C GLU A 161 9.26 7.66 10.67
N THR A 162 10.46 7.30 10.21
CA THR A 162 10.79 5.92 9.81
C THR A 162 11.65 5.29 10.88
N MET A 163 11.17 4.20 11.47
CA MET A 163 11.92 3.40 12.43
C MET A 163 12.34 2.07 11.81
N GLY A 164 13.58 1.64 12.08
CA GLY A 164 13.96 0.24 11.90
C GLY A 164 13.13 -0.65 12.83
N LEU A 165 12.76 -1.85 12.35
CA LEU A 165 12.13 -2.86 13.20
C LEU A 165 13.09 -3.42 14.25
#